data_AF-X6LKG4-F1
#
_entry.id   AF-X6LKG4-F1
#
_cell.length_a   1.000
_cell.length_b   1.000
_cell.length_c   1.000
_cell.angle_alpha   90.00
_cell.angle_beta   90.00
_cell.angle_gamma   90.00
#
_symmetry.space_group_name_H-M   'P 1'
#
loop_
_entity.id
_entity.type
_entity.pdbx_description
1 polymer ?
#
loop_
_entity_poly.entity_id
_entity_poly.type
_entity_poly.pdbx_seq_one_letter_code
_entity_poly.pdbx_strand_id
1 'polypeptide(L)'
;MKDKVENKNINIQQLQTQIEKEQKNEQKEKQQHKNCENMLSFALNSNLRNGVDFLLVAENKKTIQLKNNEWNYYNFGIFLLGENIILTVKLNSFFTTEYGHLKIKTSHLWIKHSSKIDCSGLGYPSGQGPGKGKSVRCGGGYGTKGEGNKKGGEMYGEETLLKQIHFGSGGGVGGFGVGVGGSGGGIIELIIEQQLINHGLIQSNGEDGISGGGNGSGGSILIELQCQSHSNKVKQTFGTITCIGKNQNEEYKGGKGRIAIYGIELPSDDILKIDPIPFNRIHK
;
A
#
# COMPACT_ATOMS: atom_id res chain seq x y z
N MET A 1 -35.01 2.31 62.96
CA MET A 1 -33.58 2.20 63.36
C MET A 1 -32.82 1.15 62.53
N LYS A 2 -33.49 0.13 61.95
CA LYS A 2 -32.90 -0.88 61.06
C LYS A 2 -32.48 -0.31 59.68
N ASP A 3 -33.29 0.57 59.09
CA ASP A 3 -33.06 1.09 57.72
C ASP A 3 -31.81 1.98 57.56
N LYS A 4 -31.33 2.62 58.64
CA LYS A 4 -30.09 3.42 58.63
C LYS A 4 -28.82 2.58 58.69
N VAL A 5 -28.90 1.36 59.25
CA VAL A 5 -27.75 0.45 59.35
C VAL A 5 -27.55 -0.29 58.03
N GLU A 6 -28.64 -0.69 57.39
CA GLU A 6 -28.63 -1.37 56.09
C GLU A 6 -28.09 -0.46 54.97
N ASN A 7 -28.49 0.82 54.96
CA ASN A 7 -27.99 1.80 53.99
C ASN A 7 -26.49 2.15 54.17
N LYS A 8 -25.98 2.07 55.42
CA LYS A 8 -24.54 2.22 55.71
C LYS A 8 -23.74 1.02 55.20
N ASN A 9 -24.26 -0.19 55.33
CA ASN A 9 -23.60 -1.41 54.86
C ASN A 9 -23.48 -1.44 53.33
N ILE A 10 -24.52 -1.00 52.60
CA ILE A 10 -24.49 -0.91 51.13
C ILE A 10 -23.41 0.06 50.65
N ASN A 11 -23.29 1.24 51.28
CA ASN A 11 -22.24 2.22 50.93
C ASN A 11 -20.83 1.70 51.20
N ILE A 12 -20.61 0.98 52.31
CA ILE A 12 -19.30 0.39 52.62
C ILE A 12 -18.90 -0.67 51.58
N GLN A 13 -19.86 -1.49 51.16
CA GLN A 13 -19.62 -2.56 50.19
C GLN A 13 -19.32 -2.00 48.78
N GLN A 14 -19.98 -0.89 48.40
CA GLN A 14 -19.68 -0.18 47.15
C GLN A 14 -18.28 0.46 47.16
N LEU A 15 -17.88 1.09 48.27
CA LEU A 15 -16.55 1.67 48.46
C LEU A 15 -15.44 0.60 48.39
N GLN A 16 -15.63 -0.55 49.03
CA GLN A 16 -14.67 -1.67 48.95
C GLN A 16 -14.51 -2.18 47.52
N THR A 17 -15.61 -2.29 46.77
CA THR A 17 -15.59 -2.71 45.36
C THR A 17 -14.86 -1.70 44.46
N GLN A 18 -14.95 -0.40 44.77
CA GLN A 18 -14.23 0.65 44.04
C GLN A 18 -12.71 0.58 44.30
N ILE A 19 -12.31 0.41 45.56
CA ILE A 19 -10.90 0.28 45.96
C ILE A 19 -10.26 -0.95 45.31
N GLU A 20 -10.96 -2.10 45.28
CA GLU A 20 -10.46 -3.30 44.60
C GLU A 20 -10.28 -3.11 43.09
N LYS A 21 -11.16 -2.35 42.43
CA LYS A 21 -11.04 -2.02 41.00
C LYS A 21 -9.85 -1.12 40.73
N GLU A 22 -9.64 -0.10 41.57
CA GLU A 22 -8.50 0.81 41.46
C GLU A 22 -7.18 0.06 41.66
N GLN A 23 -7.09 -0.79 42.68
CA GLN A 23 -5.89 -1.62 42.93
C GLN A 23 -5.60 -2.60 41.79
N LYS A 24 -6.63 -3.21 41.18
CA LYS A 24 -6.47 -4.07 40.00
C LYS A 24 -6.00 -3.29 38.76
N ASN A 25 -6.47 -2.06 38.56
CA ASN A 25 -6.00 -1.20 37.47
C ASN A 25 -4.56 -0.76 37.70
N GLU A 26 -4.20 -0.36 38.90
CA GLU A 26 -2.84 0.04 39.27
C GLU A 26 -1.85 -1.13 39.11
N GLN A 27 -2.26 -2.35 39.46
CA GLN A 27 -1.48 -3.56 39.23
C GLN A 27 -1.33 -3.87 37.74
N LYS A 28 -2.39 -3.73 36.93
CA LYS A 28 -2.31 -3.89 35.47
C LYS A 28 -1.37 -2.88 34.83
N GLU A 29 -1.44 -1.61 35.23
CA GLU A 29 -0.55 -0.55 34.74
C GLU A 29 0.91 -0.83 35.12
N LYS A 30 1.18 -1.23 36.37
CA LYS A 30 2.53 -1.63 36.82
C LYS A 30 3.06 -2.86 36.06
N GLN A 31 2.20 -3.82 35.75
CA GLN A 31 2.56 -5.02 35.00
C GLN A 31 2.81 -4.71 33.51
N GLN A 32 2.05 -3.75 32.95
CA GLN A 32 2.25 -3.24 31.59
C GLN A 32 3.55 -2.43 31.46
N HIS A 33 3.88 -1.60 32.45
CA HIS A 33 5.15 -0.86 32.52
C HIS A 33 6.36 -1.80 32.57
N LYS A 34 6.32 -2.87 33.39
CA LYS A 34 7.40 -3.88 33.45
C LYS A 34 7.61 -4.58 32.10
N ASN A 35 6.55 -4.85 31.35
CA ASN A 35 6.68 -5.44 30.01
C ASN A 35 7.29 -4.46 28.99
N CYS A 36 7.00 -3.16 29.08
CA CYS A 36 7.60 -2.15 28.21
C CYS A 36 9.10 -1.97 28.48
N GLU A 37 9.53 -1.92 29.75
CA GLU A 37 10.95 -1.84 30.10
C GLU A 37 11.73 -3.09 29.69
N ASN A 38 11.11 -4.28 29.81
CA ASN A 38 11.68 -5.53 29.32
C ASN A 38 11.77 -5.58 27.79
N MET A 39 10.78 -5.05 27.07
CA MET A 39 10.86 -4.91 25.60
C MET A 39 11.91 -3.88 25.19
N LEU A 40 12.02 -2.76 25.91
CA LEU A 40 12.99 -1.71 25.62
C LEU A 40 14.42 -2.21 25.88
N SER A 41 14.66 -2.92 26.98
CA SER A 41 15.96 -3.54 27.27
C SER A 41 16.33 -4.64 26.27
N PHE A 42 15.36 -5.44 25.80
CA PHE A 42 15.61 -6.39 24.70
C PHE A 42 15.96 -5.66 23.40
N ALA A 43 15.25 -4.60 23.06
CA ALA A 43 15.53 -3.79 21.87
C ALA A 43 16.88 -3.07 21.96
N LEU A 44 17.24 -2.54 23.12
CA LEU A 44 18.53 -1.85 23.34
C LEU A 44 19.72 -2.82 23.37
N ASN A 45 19.51 -4.08 23.78
CA ASN A 45 20.53 -5.13 23.72
C ASN A 45 20.57 -5.85 22.37
N SER A 46 19.70 -5.48 21.43
CA SER A 46 19.65 -6.10 20.11
C SER A 46 20.57 -5.35 19.12
N ASN A 47 21.38 -6.07 18.35
CA ASN A 47 22.23 -5.49 17.29
C ASN A 47 21.44 -5.14 16.02
N LEU A 48 20.19 -4.71 16.16
CA LEU A 48 19.30 -4.43 15.04
C LEU A 48 19.69 -3.15 14.32
N ARG A 49 19.72 -3.20 12.99
CA ARG A 49 20.15 -2.09 12.13
C ARG A 49 19.03 -1.61 11.24
N ASN A 50 18.78 -0.30 11.29
CA ASN A 50 17.88 0.37 10.37
C ASN A 50 18.42 0.25 8.92
N GLY A 51 17.53 0.04 7.95
CA GLY A 51 17.84 -0.22 6.56
C GLY A 51 18.26 -1.67 6.24
N VAL A 52 18.42 -2.52 7.27
CA VAL A 52 18.78 -3.94 7.11
C VAL A 52 17.73 -4.85 7.75
N ASP A 53 17.51 -4.71 9.06
CA ASP A 53 16.60 -5.58 9.81
C ASP A 53 15.18 -5.01 9.85
N PHE A 54 15.08 -3.68 9.93
CA PHE A 54 13.86 -2.89 9.83
C PHE A 54 14.12 -1.64 9.00
N LEU A 55 13.07 -0.96 8.53
CA LEU A 55 13.16 0.36 7.92
C LEU A 55 12.33 1.35 8.71
N LEU A 56 12.97 2.22 9.49
CA LEU A 56 12.34 3.31 10.21
C LEU A 56 12.71 4.64 9.56
N VAL A 57 11.68 5.38 9.15
CA VAL A 57 11.83 6.71 8.56
C VAL A 57 10.92 7.68 9.31
N ALA A 58 11.53 8.44 10.22
CA ALA A 58 10.84 9.48 11.00
C ALA A 58 11.01 10.89 10.40
N GLU A 59 12.00 11.07 9.53
CA GLU A 59 12.25 12.34 8.85
C GLU A 59 11.18 12.63 7.78
N ASN A 60 10.74 13.88 7.72
CA ASN A 60 9.76 14.33 6.74
C ASN A 60 10.40 14.53 5.36
N LYS A 61 9.57 14.43 4.30
CA LYS A 61 9.93 14.75 2.90
C LYS A 61 11.13 13.96 2.37
N LYS A 62 11.23 12.68 2.74
CA LYS A 62 12.29 11.78 2.27
C LYS A 62 11.82 10.89 1.14
N THR A 63 12.69 10.65 0.17
CA THR A 63 12.51 9.59 -0.82
C THR A 63 13.48 8.46 -0.51
N ILE A 64 12.94 7.27 -0.29
CA ILE A 64 13.70 6.05 -0.05
C ILE A 64 13.55 5.16 -1.29
N GLN A 65 14.67 4.75 -1.85
CA GLN A 65 14.72 3.88 -3.02
C GLN A 65 15.19 2.49 -2.60
N LEU A 66 14.33 1.50 -2.81
CA LEU A 66 14.62 0.09 -2.57
C LEU A 66 15.11 -0.59 -3.85
N LYS A 67 15.57 -1.84 -3.73
CA LYS A 67 16.02 -2.62 -4.88
C LYS A 67 14.85 -2.89 -5.82
N ASN A 68 15.10 -2.75 -7.13
CA ASN A 68 14.13 -3.04 -8.17
C ASN A 68 14.13 -4.54 -8.52
N ASN A 69 12.95 -5.12 -8.76
CA ASN A 69 12.74 -6.51 -9.17
C ASN A 69 13.42 -7.57 -8.27
N GLU A 70 13.77 -7.19 -7.04
CA GLU A 70 14.33 -8.07 -6.01
C GLU A 70 13.51 -7.92 -4.73
N TRP A 71 13.41 -9.00 -3.96
CA TRP A 71 12.76 -8.94 -2.66
C TRP A 71 13.58 -8.11 -1.67
N ASN A 72 12.93 -7.09 -1.10
CA ASN A 72 13.45 -6.31 0.01
C ASN A 72 12.85 -6.89 1.31
N TYR A 73 13.69 -7.51 2.12
CA TYR A 73 13.29 -8.19 3.36
C TYR A 73 13.49 -7.27 4.57
N TYR A 74 12.44 -7.08 5.36
CA TYR A 74 12.49 -6.35 6.62
C TYR A 74 11.76 -7.15 7.71
N ASN A 75 12.50 -8.04 8.37
CA ASN A 75 11.95 -9.03 9.31
C ASN A 75 11.19 -8.41 10.49
N PHE A 76 11.51 -7.17 10.87
CA PHE A 76 10.86 -6.50 11.99
C PHE A 76 9.82 -5.47 11.57
N GLY A 77 9.94 -4.91 10.36
CA GLY A 77 8.94 -3.99 9.84
C GLY A 77 9.49 -2.84 9.00
N ILE A 78 8.57 -2.20 8.29
CA ILE A 78 8.76 -0.90 7.63
C ILE A 78 7.82 0.09 8.29
N PHE A 79 8.38 1.21 8.76
CA PHE A 79 7.71 2.23 9.53
C PHE A 79 7.98 3.61 8.92
N LEU A 80 7.06 4.06 8.06
CA LEU A 80 7.08 5.40 7.45
C LEU A 80 6.28 6.34 8.36
N LEU A 81 6.96 6.91 9.36
CA LEU A 81 6.33 7.68 10.44
C LEU A 81 6.37 9.19 10.22
N GLY A 82 7.32 9.69 9.42
CA GLY A 82 7.35 11.08 8.99
C GLY A 82 6.25 11.42 7.97
N GLU A 83 6.16 12.69 7.62
CA GLU A 83 5.24 13.23 6.63
C GLU A 83 5.87 13.28 5.23
N ASN A 84 5.06 13.05 4.19
CA ASN A 84 5.50 13.13 2.78
C ASN A 84 6.71 12.24 2.45
N ILE A 85 6.82 11.06 3.06
CA ILE A 85 7.83 10.07 2.69
C ILE A 85 7.37 9.35 1.43
N ILE A 86 8.29 9.12 0.50
CA ILE A 86 8.05 8.34 -0.73
C ILE A 86 8.95 7.12 -0.69
N LEU A 87 8.37 5.93 -0.60
CA LEU A 87 9.06 4.66 -0.78
C LEU A 87 8.84 4.19 -2.22
N THR A 88 9.93 4.04 -2.98
CA THR A 88 9.90 3.63 -4.40
C THR A 88 11.09 2.73 -4.73
N VAL A 89 11.29 2.38 -5.99
CA VAL A 89 12.43 1.56 -6.45
C VAL A 89 13.53 2.42 -7.06
N LYS A 90 14.77 1.92 -6.94
CA LYS A 90 15.92 2.46 -7.66
C LYS A 90 15.94 1.90 -9.08
N LEU A 91 15.71 2.75 -10.06
CA LEU A 91 15.92 2.42 -11.48
C LEU A 91 17.35 2.76 -11.90
N ASN A 92 17.94 1.92 -12.74
CA ASN A 92 19.24 2.16 -13.33
C ASN A 92 19.08 2.96 -14.63
N SER A 93 19.33 4.27 -14.57
CA SER A 93 19.11 5.21 -15.68
C SER A 93 19.93 4.93 -16.94
N PHE A 94 20.88 4.00 -16.90
CA PHE A 94 21.66 3.59 -18.08
C PHE A 94 20.92 2.61 -19.00
N PHE A 95 19.89 1.91 -18.51
CA PHE A 95 19.09 0.98 -19.32
C PHE A 95 17.72 1.57 -19.62
N THR A 96 17.43 1.82 -20.90
CA THR A 96 16.19 2.46 -21.37
C THR A 96 14.94 1.57 -21.30
N THR A 97 15.06 0.38 -20.72
CA THR A 97 13.98 -0.63 -20.69
C THR A 97 13.70 -1.16 -19.28
N GLU A 98 14.24 -0.55 -18.23
CA GLU A 98 13.99 -1.02 -16.86
C GLU A 98 12.68 -0.45 -16.32
N TYR A 99 11.77 -1.35 -15.93
CA TYR A 99 10.49 -1.02 -15.31
C TYR A 99 10.57 -1.20 -13.79
N GLY A 100 9.75 -0.45 -13.05
CA GLY A 100 9.70 -0.51 -11.59
C GLY A 100 8.83 -1.65 -11.08
N HIS A 101 9.45 -2.63 -10.45
CA HIS A 101 8.81 -3.72 -9.71
C HIS A 101 9.30 -3.71 -8.27
N LEU A 102 8.52 -3.13 -7.38
CA LEU A 102 8.79 -3.10 -5.95
C LEU A 102 8.30 -4.40 -5.31
N LYS A 103 9.22 -5.18 -4.73
CA LYS A 103 8.90 -6.38 -3.95
C LYS A 103 9.33 -6.20 -2.50
N ILE A 104 8.39 -6.26 -1.57
CA ILE A 104 8.65 -6.10 -0.13
C ILE A 104 8.06 -7.29 0.62
N LYS A 105 8.91 -7.96 1.41
CA LYS A 105 8.47 -8.91 2.42
C LYS A 105 8.81 -8.35 3.80
N THR A 106 7.80 -8.12 4.63
CA THR A 106 7.97 -7.47 5.92
C THR A 106 7.03 -8.02 6.98
N SER A 107 7.44 -7.97 8.24
CA SER A 107 6.55 -8.35 9.35
C SER A 107 5.42 -7.31 9.54
N HIS A 108 5.79 -6.04 9.66
CA HIS A 108 4.87 -4.91 9.80
C HIS A 108 5.07 -3.93 8.65
N LEU A 109 3.99 -3.31 8.17
CA LEU A 109 4.04 -2.20 7.23
C LEU A 109 3.15 -1.06 7.72
N TRP A 110 3.78 0.00 8.21
CA TRP A 110 3.08 1.19 8.69
C TRP A 110 3.40 2.40 7.81
N ILE A 111 2.35 3.00 7.27
CA ILE A 111 2.39 4.21 6.44
C ILE A 111 1.53 5.25 7.14
N LYS A 112 2.17 6.27 7.70
CA LYS A 112 1.47 7.35 8.42
C LYS A 112 1.41 8.62 7.57
N HIS A 113 0.49 9.52 7.93
CA HIS A 113 0.37 10.85 7.34
C HIS A 113 0.20 10.80 5.80
N SER A 114 0.74 11.79 5.09
CA SER A 114 0.75 11.89 3.62
C SER A 114 1.84 11.06 2.94
N SER A 115 2.45 10.11 3.65
CA SER A 115 3.50 9.25 3.10
C SER A 115 2.91 8.20 2.15
N LYS A 116 3.74 7.72 1.21
CA LYS A 116 3.29 6.83 0.15
C LYS A 116 4.33 5.78 -0.27
N ILE A 117 3.82 4.65 -0.72
CA ILE A 117 4.55 3.70 -1.57
C ILE A 117 4.14 4.00 -3.01
N ASP A 118 5.10 4.29 -3.89
CA ASP A 118 4.81 4.84 -5.21
C ASP A 118 5.63 4.15 -6.30
N CYS A 119 4.94 3.53 -7.26
CA CYS A 119 5.50 3.01 -8.50
C CYS A 119 4.76 3.60 -9.73
N SER A 120 4.18 4.79 -9.59
CA SER A 120 3.48 5.45 -10.70
C SER A 120 4.45 5.81 -11.84
N GLY A 121 4.01 5.63 -13.08
CA GLY A 121 4.82 5.91 -14.27
C GLY A 121 6.02 4.99 -14.51
N LEU A 122 6.24 3.98 -13.66
CA LEU A 122 7.38 3.07 -13.76
C LEU A 122 7.11 1.83 -14.62
N GLY A 123 6.02 1.82 -15.39
CA GLY A 123 5.65 0.74 -16.30
C GLY A 123 6.17 0.94 -17.72
N TYR A 124 5.45 0.38 -18.71
CA TYR A 124 5.84 0.54 -20.11
C TYR A 124 5.78 2.02 -20.54
N PRO A 125 6.78 2.52 -21.26
CA PRO A 125 6.82 3.90 -21.72
C PRO A 125 5.86 4.12 -22.89
N SER A 126 5.81 5.38 -23.35
CA SER A 126 5.06 5.83 -24.52
C SER A 126 5.09 4.85 -25.70
N GLY A 127 3.91 4.49 -26.21
CA GLY A 127 3.78 3.60 -27.37
C GLY A 127 4.29 2.17 -27.16
N GLN A 128 4.45 1.74 -25.90
CA GLN A 128 4.89 0.39 -25.53
C GLN A 128 3.93 -0.31 -24.56
N GLY A 129 4.07 -1.63 -24.48
CA GLY A 129 3.23 -2.50 -23.67
C GLY A 129 2.13 -3.21 -24.47
N PRO A 130 1.59 -4.33 -23.93
CA PRO A 130 0.56 -5.14 -24.62
C PRO A 130 -0.72 -4.36 -24.93
N GLY A 131 -1.09 -3.44 -24.02
CA GLY A 131 -2.23 -2.56 -24.15
C GLY A 131 -1.83 -1.14 -24.56
N LYS A 132 -0.75 -0.95 -25.33
CA LYS A 132 -0.35 0.41 -25.74
C LYS A 132 -1.46 1.15 -26.48
N GLY A 133 -1.51 2.47 -26.30
CA GLY A 133 -2.36 3.32 -27.13
C GLY A 133 -1.98 3.20 -28.62
N LYS A 134 -2.97 3.02 -29.49
CA LYS A 134 -2.75 2.70 -30.92
C LYS A 134 -2.49 3.92 -31.80
N SER A 135 -2.76 5.13 -31.31
CA SER A 135 -2.66 6.38 -32.06
C SER A 135 -2.54 7.58 -31.10
N VAL A 136 -2.40 8.77 -31.68
CA VAL A 136 -2.59 10.07 -31.04
C VAL A 136 -3.84 10.08 -30.17
N ARG A 137 -3.76 10.68 -28.96
CA ARG A 137 -4.90 10.78 -28.02
C ARG A 137 -5.59 9.42 -27.82
N CYS A 138 -4.79 8.39 -27.54
CA CYS A 138 -5.30 7.07 -27.17
C CYS A 138 -4.57 6.61 -25.91
N GLY A 139 -5.27 6.47 -24.80
CA GLY A 139 -4.70 5.98 -23.56
C GLY A 139 -4.25 4.53 -23.65
N GLY A 140 -3.25 4.15 -22.85
CA GLY A 140 -2.88 2.75 -22.66
C GLY A 140 -3.98 2.01 -21.91
N GLY A 141 -4.14 0.71 -22.16
CA GLY A 141 -5.00 -0.19 -21.40
C GLY A 141 -4.20 -0.97 -20.38
N TYR A 142 -4.81 -1.34 -19.26
CA TYR A 142 -4.36 -2.48 -18.44
C TYR A 142 -5.63 -3.15 -17.89
N GLY A 143 -5.87 -3.43 -16.61
CA GLY A 143 -7.11 -4.06 -16.14
C GLY A 143 -8.46 -3.51 -16.68
N THR A 144 -8.48 -2.31 -17.29
CA THR A 144 -9.54 -1.89 -18.22
C THR A 144 -8.97 -1.38 -19.55
N LYS A 145 -9.83 -1.29 -20.56
CA LYS A 145 -9.50 -0.63 -21.84
C LYS A 145 -9.16 0.85 -21.60
N GLY A 146 -8.17 1.37 -22.33
CA GLY A 146 -7.90 2.80 -22.42
C GLY A 146 -8.87 3.51 -23.38
N GLU A 147 -9.05 4.82 -23.21
CA GLU A 147 -9.96 5.63 -24.01
C GLU A 147 -9.23 6.29 -25.20
N GLY A 148 -9.97 6.73 -26.23
CA GLY A 148 -9.37 7.42 -27.38
C GLY A 148 -10.12 7.27 -28.71
N ASN A 149 -10.07 8.34 -29.52
CA ASN A 149 -10.80 8.51 -30.78
C ASN A 149 -10.55 7.44 -31.86
N LYS A 150 -9.44 6.70 -31.80
CA LYS A 150 -9.05 5.68 -32.79
C LYS A 150 -8.80 4.29 -32.20
N LYS A 151 -9.47 3.99 -31.08
CA LYS A 151 -9.31 2.80 -30.21
C LYS A 151 -8.12 2.95 -29.26
N GLY A 152 -8.41 3.24 -27.98
CA GLY A 152 -7.44 3.13 -26.90
C GLY A 152 -6.90 1.70 -26.72
N GLY A 153 -5.90 1.58 -25.85
CA GLY A 153 -5.21 0.33 -25.56
C GLY A 153 -6.15 -0.76 -25.03
N GLU A 154 -5.94 -2.01 -25.46
CA GLU A 154 -6.76 -3.14 -25.02
C GLU A 154 -6.40 -3.57 -23.59
N MET A 155 -7.36 -4.23 -22.93
CA MET A 155 -7.16 -4.86 -21.63
C MET A 155 -6.33 -6.15 -21.76
N TYR A 156 -5.50 -6.44 -20.75
CA TYR A 156 -4.75 -7.70 -20.65
C TYR A 156 -4.50 -8.08 -19.18
N GLY A 157 -3.82 -9.21 -18.97
CA GLY A 157 -3.58 -9.79 -17.66
C GLY A 157 -4.84 -10.37 -17.03
N GLU A 158 -4.67 -10.98 -15.87
CA GLU A 158 -5.72 -11.67 -15.13
C GLU A 158 -5.92 -11.01 -13.75
N GLU A 159 -7.13 -11.12 -13.19
CA GLU A 159 -7.56 -10.39 -11.98
C GLU A 159 -6.90 -10.85 -10.67
N THR A 160 -6.50 -12.11 -10.61
CA THR A 160 -5.90 -12.76 -9.43
C THR A 160 -4.43 -12.36 -9.21
N LEU A 161 -3.72 -11.95 -10.26
CA LEU A 161 -2.28 -11.63 -10.22
C LEU A 161 -1.39 -12.78 -9.71
N LEU A 162 -1.84 -14.04 -9.86
CA LEU A 162 -1.12 -15.23 -9.40
C LEU A 162 -0.31 -15.90 -10.49
N LYS A 163 -0.81 -15.88 -11.72
CA LYS A 163 -0.11 -16.48 -12.86
C LYS A 163 0.94 -15.54 -13.41
N GLN A 164 0.57 -14.27 -13.50
CA GLN A 164 1.44 -13.23 -14.03
C GLN A 164 1.01 -11.86 -13.52
N ILE A 165 1.99 -11.07 -13.09
CA ILE A 165 1.82 -9.67 -12.70
C ILE A 165 2.41 -8.82 -13.81
N HIS A 166 1.68 -7.81 -14.28
CA HIS A 166 2.09 -7.03 -15.44
C HIS A 166 2.23 -5.54 -15.14
N PHE A 167 3.24 -4.92 -15.75
CA PHE A 167 3.32 -3.46 -15.82
C PHE A 167 2.14 -2.88 -16.61
N GLY A 168 1.74 -1.66 -16.26
CA GLY A 168 0.82 -0.84 -17.04
C GLY A 168 1.42 -0.45 -18.39
N SER A 169 0.57 -0.30 -19.40
CA SER A 169 0.97 0.08 -20.77
C SER A 169 1.04 1.59 -20.95
N GLY A 170 1.92 2.03 -21.84
CA GLY A 170 2.03 3.45 -22.20
C GLY A 170 0.91 3.91 -23.12
N GLY A 171 0.62 5.21 -23.04
CA GLY A 171 -0.30 5.88 -23.96
C GLY A 171 0.28 6.00 -25.38
N GLY A 172 -0.60 6.28 -26.34
CA GLY A 172 -0.24 6.39 -27.75
C GLY A 172 0.58 7.65 -28.07
N VAL A 173 1.45 7.53 -29.06
CA VAL A 173 2.33 8.60 -29.56
C VAL A 173 1.53 9.53 -30.49
N GLY A 174 1.75 10.84 -30.36
CA GLY A 174 1.12 11.88 -31.16
C GLY A 174 1.57 11.89 -32.63
N GLY A 175 0.75 12.50 -33.49
CA GLY A 175 1.02 12.59 -34.92
C GLY A 175 2.24 13.47 -35.17
N PHE A 176 3.03 13.15 -36.20
CA PHE A 176 4.28 13.84 -36.54
C PHE A 176 5.39 13.77 -35.48
N GLY A 177 5.29 12.85 -34.51
CA GLY A 177 6.34 12.64 -33.49
C GLY A 177 6.42 13.72 -32.41
N VAL A 178 5.44 14.62 -32.34
CA VAL A 178 5.45 15.76 -31.40
C VAL A 178 4.80 15.42 -30.05
N GLY A 179 3.83 14.51 -30.04
CA GLY A 179 3.15 14.07 -28.80
C GLY A 179 3.81 12.83 -28.20
N VAL A 180 4.11 12.86 -26.91
CA VAL A 180 4.64 11.71 -26.16
C VAL A 180 3.54 11.24 -25.22
N GLY A 181 3.03 10.03 -25.43
CA GLY A 181 2.08 9.40 -24.50
C GLY A 181 2.74 9.07 -23.15
N GLY A 182 1.97 9.12 -22.07
CA GLY A 182 2.45 8.87 -20.72
C GLY A 182 2.80 7.40 -20.49
N SER A 183 3.74 7.15 -19.58
CA SER A 183 4.13 5.80 -19.17
C SER A 183 3.05 5.13 -18.32
N GLY A 184 2.94 3.80 -18.40
CA GLY A 184 2.06 3.05 -17.50
C GLY A 184 2.62 2.96 -16.07
N GLY A 185 1.81 2.45 -15.14
CA GLY A 185 2.24 2.19 -13.75
C GLY A 185 3.14 0.94 -13.62
N GLY A 186 4.00 0.94 -12.60
CA GLY A 186 4.86 -0.18 -12.25
C GLY A 186 4.13 -1.35 -11.57
N ILE A 187 4.88 -2.18 -10.85
CA ILE A 187 4.33 -3.28 -10.03
C ILE A 187 4.72 -3.05 -8.57
N ILE A 188 3.76 -3.21 -7.67
CA ILE A 188 4.00 -3.29 -6.23
C ILE A 188 3.54 -4.67 -5.75
N GLU A 189 4.42 -5.40 -5.10
CA GLU A 189 4.17 -6.72 -4.55
C GLU A 189 4.58 -6.73 -3.08
N LEU A 190 3.59 -6.89 -2.19
CA LEU A 190 3.75 -6.82 -0.75
C LEU A 190 3.37 -8.15 -0.12
N ILE A 191 4.28 -8.73 0.66
CA ILE A 191 3.98 -9.83 1.58
C ILE A 191 4.15 -9.28 3.00
N ILE A 192 3.06 -9.26 3.75
CA ILE A 192 3.00 -8.67 5.09
C ILE A 192 2.61 -9.77 6.07
N GLU A 193 3.52 -10.12 6.97
CA GLU A 193 3.36 -11.31 7.80
C GLU A 193 2.43 -11.08 9.00
N GLN A 194 2.42 -9.87 9.58
CA GLN A 194 1.70 -9.58 10.82
C GLN A 194 0.70 -8.43 10.69
N GLN A 195 1.13 -7.24 10.25
CA GLN A 195 0.24 -6.08 10.26
C GLN A 195 0.51 -5.06 9.15
N LEU A 196 -0.57 -4.64 8.49
CA LEU A 196 -0.68 -3.46 7.64
C LEU A 196 -1.44 -2.36 8.39
N ILE A 197 -0.80 -1.20 8.56
CA ILE A 197 -1.46 0.05 8.92
C ILE A 197 -1.15 1.06 7.82
N ASN A 198 -2.09 1.27 6.90
CA ASN A 198 -1.98 2.29 5.88
C ASN A 198 -2.93 3.46 6.19
N HIS A 199 -2.38 4.60 6.59
CA HIS A 199 -3.09 5.89 6.66
C HIS A 199 -2.66 6.85 5.53
N GLY A 200 -1.77 6.40 4.65
CA GLY A 200 -1.29 7.14 3.50
C GLY A 200 -1.80 6.55 2.19
N LEU A 201 -0.89 6.44 1.22
CA LEU A 201 -1.20 6.01 -0.15
C LEU A 201 -0.27 4.87 -0.62
N ILE A 202 -0.84 3.85 -1.25
CA ILE A 202 -0.08 2.87 -2.03
C ILE A 202 -0.54 3.03 -3.48
N GLN A 203 0.35 3.37 -4.40
CA GLN A 203 -0.06 3.66 -5.77
C GLN A 203 0.89 3.15 -6.85
N SER A 204 0.28 2.68 -7.94
CA SER A 204 0.95 2.35 -9.19
C SER A 204 0.14 2.91 -10.35
N ASN A 205 0.07 4.24 -10.43
CA ASN A 205 -0.76 4.93 -11.42
C ASN A 205 -0.01 5.11 -12.75
N GLY A 206 -0.76 5.32 -13.83
CA GLY A 206 -0.17 5.77 -15.09
C GLY A 206 0.31 7.23 -15.00
N GLU A 207 0.98 7.69 -16.05
CA GLU A 207 1.37 9.08 -16.22
C GLU A 207 0.62 9.78 -17.36
N ASP A 208 0.64 11.10 -17.32
CA ASP A 208 0.00 11.94 -18.32
C ASP A 208 0.81 11.97 -19.61
N GLY A 209 0.12 11.95 -20.75
CA GLY A 209 0.73 12.26 -22.04
C GLY A 209 0.94 13.75 -22.23
N ILE A 210 1.94 14.14 -23.02
CA ILE A 210 2.22 15.52 -23.41
C ILE A 210 1.89 15.77 -24.88
N SER A 211 1.50 17.00 -25.21
CA SER A 211 1.28 17.46 -26.59
C SER A 211 0.32 16.57 -27.40
N GLY A 212 -0.77 16.11 -26.78
CA GLY A 212 -1.76 15.24 -27.41
C GLY A 212 -1.38 13.75 -27.45
N GLY A 213 -0.33 13.34 -26.73
CA GLY A 213 -0.09 11.94 -26.38
C GLY A 213 -1.20 11.39 -25.49
N GLY A 214 -1.48 10.09 -25.60
CA GLY A 214 -2.44 9.43 -24.70
C GLY A 214 -1.87 9.21 -23.29
N ASN A 215 -2.74 9.00 -22.31
CA ASN A 215 -2.30 8.75 -20.93
C ASN A 215 -1.91 7.27 -20.72
N GLY A 216 -0.96 7.02 -19.82
CA GLY A 216 -0.59 5.65 -19.44
C GLY A 216 -1.64 4.99 -18.56
N SER A 217 -1.74 3.65 -18.62
CA SER A 217 -2.61 2.90 -17.73
C SER A 217 -2.01 2.71 -16.34
N GLY A 218 -2.85 2.40 -15.34
CA GLY A 218 -2.37 1.94 -14.04
C GLY A 218 -1.56 0.65 -14.16
N GLY A 219 -0.83 0.29 -13.12
CA GLY A 219 -0.01 -0.92 -13.01
C GLY A 219 -0.66 -2.01 -12.14
N SER A 220 0.15 -2.87 -11.53
CA SER A 220 -0.34 -3.93 -10.62
C SER A 220 0.00 -3.64 -9.17
N ILE A 221 -0.93 -3.94 -8.26
CA ILE A 221 -0.65 -4.05 -6.83
C ILE A 221 -1.12 -5.42 -6.34
N LEU A 222 -0.20 -6.23 -5.81
CA LEU A 222 -0.49 -7.48 -5.13
C LEU A 222 -0.15 -7.33 -3.64
N ILE A 223 -1.11 -7.58 -2.77
CA ILE A 223 -0.92 -7.57 -1.31
C ILE A 223 -1.31 -8.94 -0.75
N GLU A 224 -0.38 -9.62 -0.10
CA GLU A 224 -0.61 -10.88 0.59
C GLU A 224 -0.42 -10.69 2.10
N LEU A 225 -1.50 -10.87 2.87
CA LEU A 225 -1.48 -10.82 4.33
C LEU A 225 -1.36 -12.23 4.91
N GLN A 226 -0.27 -12.53 5.60
CA GLN A 226 -0.06 -13.85 6.24
C GLN A 226 -0.46 -13.82 7.73
N CYS A 227 -1.18 -12.78 8.16
CA CYS A 227 -1.58 -12.56 9.54
C CYS A 227 -2.54 -13.63 10.09
N GLN A 228 -3.20 -14.41 9.22
CA GLN A 228 -4.10 -15.50 9.64
C GLN A 228 -3.36 -16.69 10.26
N SER A 229 -2.06 -16.85 9.97
CA SER A 229 -1.23 -17.93 10.52
C SER A 229 -0.75 -17.63 11.95
N HIS A 230 -0.99 -16.43 12.46
CA HIS A 230 -0.54 -16.00 13.79
C HIS A 230 -1.69 -16.03 14.80
N SER A 231 -1.40 -16.45 16.05
CA SER A 231 -2.40 -16.63 17.10
C SER A 231 -3.10 -15.34 17.53
N ASN A 232 -2.46 -14.19 17.32
CA ASN A 232 -2.99 -12.88 17.68
C ASN A 232 -3.52 -12.19 16.42
N LYS A 233 -4.85 -12.15 16.26
CA LYS A 233 -5.50 -11.40 15.18
C LYS A 233 -5.32 -9.90 15.41
N VAL A 234 -4.28 -9.32 14.83
CA VAL A 234 -4.07 -7.87 14.84
C VAL A 234 -4.96 -7.23 13.78
N LYS A 235 -5.60 -6.10 14.11
CA LYS A 235 -6.42 -5.33 13.19
C LYS A 235 -5.56 -4.76 12.06
N GLN A 236 -6.03 -4.95 10.83
CA GLN A 236 -5.47 -4.35 9.62
C GLN A 236 -6.18 -3.03 9.34
N THR A 237 -5.46 -2.02 8.86
CA THR A 237 -6.03 -0.75 8.43
C THR A 237 -5.64 -0.48 6.99
N PHE A 238 -6.64 -0.40 6.12
CA PHE A 238 -6.45 -0.04 4.73
C PHE A 238 -6.67 1.46 4.54
N GLY A 239 -5.67 2.09 3.91
CA GLY A 239 -5.70 3.47 3.47
C GLY A 239 -6.08 3.54 2.00
N THR A 240 -5.64 4.59 1.33
CA THR A 240 -5.92 4.72 -0.10
C THR A 240 -4.98 3.82 -0.90
N ILE A 241 -5.53 3.06 -1.85
CA ILE A 241 -4.74 2.23 -2.77
C ILE A 241 -5.22 2.50 -4.20
N THR A 242 -4.30 2.88 -5.10
CA THR A 242 -4.68 3.24 -6.48
C THR A 242 -3.81 2.59 -7.56
N CYS A 243 -4.47 2.05 -8.58
CA CYS A 243 -3.89 1.65 -9.85
C CYS A 243 -4.75 2.23 -10.97
N ILE A 244 -4.81 3.55 -11.10
CA ILE A 244 -5.61 4.22 -12.12
C ILE A 244 -4.73 4.71 -13.27
N GLY A 245 -5.26 4.66 -14.48
CA GLY A 245 -4.71 5.45 -15.57
C GLY A 245 -5.02 6.92 -15.38
N LYS A 246 -4.14 7.79 -15.87
CA LYS A 246 -4.34 9.24 -15.70
C LYS A 246 -5.50 9.75 -16.54
N ASN A 247 -6.16 10.78 -16.01
CA ASN A 247 -7.38 11.37 -16.55
C ASN A 247 -7.30 12.90 -16.67
N GLN A 248 -6.14 13.48 -17.02
CA GLN A 248 -6.07 14.93 -17.24
C GLN A 248 -7.03 15.41 -18.35
N ASN A 249 -7.35 14.54 -19.31
CA ASN A 249 -8.35 14.79 -20.34
C ASN A 249 -9.17 13.51 -20.55
N GLU A 250 -10.49 13.60 -20.38
CA GLU A 250 -11.40 12.46 -20.42
C GLU A 250 -11.33 11.71 -21.76
N GLU A 251 -11.09 12.42 -22.87
CA GLU A 251 -11.07 11.85 -24.21
C GLU A 251 -9.99 10.76 -24.46
N TYR A 252 -8.93 10.69 -23.66
CA TYR A 252 -7.80 9.76 -23.88
C TYR A 252 -7.18 9.23 -22.58
N LYS A 253 -8.05 8.97 -21.62
CA LYS A 253 -7.75 8.37 -20.33
C LYS A 253 -7.05 7.02 -20.45
N GLY A 254 -6.08 6.78 -19.58
CA GLY A 254 -5.48 5.47 -19.42
C GLY A 254 -6.43 4.50 -18.71
N GLY A 255 -6.41 3.24 -19.09
CA GLY A 255 -7.14 2.18 -18.40
C GLY A 255 -6.68 2.05 -16.94
N LYS A 256 -7.58 1.58 -16.07
CA LYS A 256 -7.20 1.18 -14.72
C LYS A 256 -6.30 -0.06 -14.80
N GLY A 257 -5.48 -0.24 -13.78
CA GLY A 257 -4.63 -1.39 -13.56
C GLY A 257 -5.36 -2.52 -12.86
N ARG A 258 -4.65 -3.31 -12.07
CA ARG A 258 -5.24 -4.42 -11.29
C ARG A 258 -4.72 -4.41 -9.87
N ILE A 259 -5.61 -4.74 -8.93
CA ILE A 259 -5.28 -4.86 -7.50
C ILE A 259 -5.78 -6.22 -7.04
N ALA A 260 -4.93 -7.01 -6.39
CA ALA A 260 -5.32 -8.26 -5.75
C ALA A 260 -4.86 -8.26 -4.28
N ILE A 261 -5.77 -8.63 -3.38
CA ILE A 261 -5.53 -8.65 -1.93
C ILE A 261 -5.92 -10.02 -1.38
N TYR A 262 -4.94 -10.70 -0.80
CA TYR A 262 -5.07 -12.04 -0.23
C TYR A 262 -4.88 -12.03 1.29
N GLY A 263 -5.44 -13.04 1.96
CA GLY A 263 -5.19 -13.27 3.39
C GLY A 263 -6.12 -12.52 4.34
N ILE A 264 -7.16 -11.87 3.82
CA ILE A 264 -8.22 -11.24 4.60
C ILE A 264 -9.48 -11.05 3.75
N GLU A 265 -10.64 -11.03 4.39
CA GLU A 265 -11.87 -10.51 3.80
C GLU A 265 -11.94 -8.99 4.04
N LEU A 266 -11.99 -8.21 2.97
CA LEU A 266 -12.01 -6.74 3.07
C LEU A 266 -13.40 -6.23 3.49
N PRO A 267 -13.49 -5.41 4.55
CA PRO A 267 -14.72 -4.69 4.86
C PRO A 267 -15.13 -3.75 3.72
N SER A 268 -16.44 -3.55 3.53
CA SER A 268 -16.98 -2.66 2.48
C SER A 268 -16.39 -1.24 2.54
N ASP A 269 -16.21 -0.69 3.74
CA ASP A 269 -15.66 0.65 3.93
C ASP A 269 -14.19 0.77 3.49
N ASP A 270 -13.43 -0.34 3.55
CA ASP A 270 -12.05 -0.37 3.08
C ASP A 270 -11.98 -0.53 1.56
N ILE A 271 -12.92 -1.27 0.95
CA ILE A 271 -13.03 -1.39 -0.51
C ILE A 271 -13.26 -0.01 -1.16
N LEU A 272 -14.02 0.87 -0.52
CA LEU A 272 -14.28 2.23 -1.03
C LEU A 272 -13.02 3.10 -1.15
N LYS A 273 -11.92 2.74 -0.48
CA LYS A 273 -10.63 3.46 -0.52
C LYS A 273 -9.69 2.91 -1.59
N ILE A 274 -10.11 1.88 -2.33
CA ILE A 274 -9.28 1.13 -3.27
C ILE A 274 -9.85 1.28 -4.68
N ASP A 275 -9.05 1.79 -5.62
CA ASP A 275 -9.45 1.97 -7.02
C ASP A 275 -8.37 1.47 -8.00
N PRO A 276 -8.64 0.47 -8.87
CA PRO A 276 -9.90 -0.26 -9.09
C PRO A 276 -10.27 -1.18 -7.92
N ILE A 277 -11.54 -1.62 -7.92
CA ILE A 277 -12.03 -2.64 -6.98
C ILE A 277 -11.07 -3.83 -7.00
N PRO A 278 -10.52 -4.24 -5.83
CA PRO A 278 -9.55 -5.31 -5.79
C PRO A 278 -10.21 -6.68 -5.99
N PHE A 279 -9.50 -7.61 -6.62
CA PHE A 279 -9.78 -9.03 -6.44
C PHE A 279 -9.42 -9.40 -4.99
N ASN A 280 -10.38 -9.88 -4.21
CA ASN A 280 -10.15 -10.20 -2.80
C ASN A 280 -10.52 -11.65 -2.47
N ARG A 281 -9.58 -12.37 -1.83
CA ARG A 281 -9.77 -13.73 -1.32
C ARG A 281 -9.03 -13.95 -0.01
N ILE A 282 -9.56 -14.83 0.82
CA ILE A 282 -8.88 -15.27 2.06
C ILE A 282 -7.65 -16.12 1.73
N HIS A 283 -7.73 -16.95 0.68
CA HIS A 283 -6.64 -17.86 0.27
C HIS A 283 -6.18 -17.55 -1.14
N LYS A 284 -4.89 -17.82 -1.36
CA LYS A 284 -4.21 -17.70 -2.65
C LYS A 284 -4.50 -18.92 -3.52
#